data_AF-A0A7L5ZEL7-F1
#
_entry.id   AF-A0A7L5ZEL7-F1
#
_cell.length_a   1.000
_cell.length_b   1.000
_cell.length_c   1.000
_cell.angle_alpha   90.00
_cell.angle_beta   90.00
_cell.angle_gamma   90.00
#
_symmetry.space_group_name_H-M   'P 1'
#
loop_
_entity.id
_entity.type
_entity.pdbx_description
1 polymer ?
#
loop_
_entity_poly.entity_id
_entity_poly.type
_entity_poly.pdbx_seq_one_letter_code
_entity_poly.pdbx_strand_id
1 'polypeptide(L)' 'MAERPFRILFVCTANICRSAYAQLRARQLAPAGRFAFASAGVQATGGRPIDPEMAAVLAERGWPAGASAAAP' A
#
# COMPACT_ATOMS: atom_id res chain seq x y z
N MET A 1 -15.52 17.34 17.29
CA MET A 1 -14.15 17.42 16.76
C MET A 1 -13.84 16.06 16.14
N ALA A 2 -13.69 15.97 14.81
CA ALA A 2 -13.35 14.68 14.19
C ALA A 2 -11.90 14.34 14.53
N GLU A 3 -11.67 13.18 15.15
CA GLU A 3 -10.33 12.71 15.46
C GLU A 3 -9.56 12.44 14.17
N ARG A 4 -8.34 12.96 14.04
CA ARG A 4 -7.54 12.77 12.83
C ARG A 4 -7.04 11.31 12.79
N PRO A 5 -7.13 10.62 11.65
CA PRO A 5 -6.68 9.23 11.55
C PRO A 5 -5.18 9.13 11.82
N PHE A 6 -4.76 8.07 12.50
CA PHE A 6 -3.35 7.78 12.73
C PHE A 6 -2.68 7.41 11.41
N ARG A 7 -1.57 8.08 11.09
CA ARG A 7 -0.89 7.94 9.79
C ARG A 7 0.22 6.90 9.87
N ILE A 8 0.21 5.96 8.94
CA ILE A 8 1.20 4.87 8.85
C ILE A 8 1.86 4.92 7.47
N LEU A 9 3.20 4.96 7.45
CA LEU A 9 4.01 4.93 6.25
C LEU A 9 4.84 3.64 6.21
N PHE A 10 4.65 2.84 5.17
CA PHE A 10 5.50 1.68 4.90
C PHE A 10 6.64 2.07 3.98
N VAL A 11 7.89 1.75 4.34
CA VAL A 11 9.08 2.13 3.55
C VAL A 11 9.88 0.89 3.14
N CYS A 12 10.29 0.83 1.88
CA CYS A 12 11.30 -0.13 1.42
C CYS A 12 12.28 0.53 0.44
N THR A 13 13.01 -0.25 -0.36
CA THR A 13 13.98 0.28 -1.33
C THR A 13 13.30 0.95 -2.53
N ALA A 14 12.44 0.23 -3.24
CA ALA A 14 11.95 0.64 -4.56
C ALA A 14 10.45 1.00 -4.61
N ASN A 15 9.73 0.87 -3.49
CA ASN A 15 8.29 1.03 -3.38
C ASN A 15 7.41 0.16 -4.30
N ILE A 16 7.85 -1.06 -4.63
CA ILE A 16 7.10 -1.93 -5.55
C ILE A 16 6.73 -3.31 -4.97
N CYS A 17 7.47 -3.83 -4.00
CA CYS A 17 7.18 -5.16 -3.44
C CYS A 17 6.54 -5.06 -2.04
N ARG A 18 7.37 -4.92 -1.01
CA ARG A 18 6.97 -5.03 0.41
C ARG A 18 6.13 -3.87 0.90
N SER A 19 6.56 -2.63 0.66
CA SER A 19 5.86 -1.44 1.16
C SER A 19 4.54 -1.20 0.44
N ALA A 20 4.52 -1.37 -0.89
CA ALA A 20 3.31 -1.26 -1.71
C ALA A 20 2.26 -2.31 -1.31
N TYR A 21 2.67 -3.58 -1.16
CA TYR A 21 1.79 -4.64 -0.66
C TYR A 21 1.25 -4.33 0.74
N ALA A 22 2.11 -3.94 1.68
CA ALA A 22 1.71 -3.67 3.06
C ALA A 22 0.67 -2.56 3.16
N GLN A 23 0.80 -1.49 2.37
CA GLN A 23 -0.18 -0.40 2.32
C GLN A 23 -1.56 -0.90 1.88
N LEU A 24 -1.63 -1.65 0.77
CA LEU A 24 -2.89 -2.14 0.24
C LEU A 24 -3.52 -3.17 1.17
N ARG A 25 -2.71 -4.09 1.71
CA ARG A 25 -3.18 -5.11 2.64
C ARG A 25 -3.69 -4.49 3.95
N ALA A 26 -3.00 -3.47 4.47
CA ALA A 26 -3.43 -2.77 5.67
C ALA A 26 -4.78 -2.07 5.48
N ARG A 27 -5.06 -1.51 4.29
CA ARG A 27 -6.38 -0.93 3.96
C ARG A 27 -7.50 -1.96 4.00
N GLN A 28 -7.24 -3.22 3.66
CA GLN A 28 -8.24 -4.30 3.76
C GLN A 28 -8.50 -4.75 5.20
N LEU A 29 -7.46 -4.76 6.03
CA LEU A 29 -7.52 -5.34 7.38
C LEU A 29 -7.94 -4.32 8.44
N ALA A 30 -7.65 -3.05 8.23
CA ALA A 30 -7.87 -2.03 9.25
C ALA A 30 -9.31 -1.50 9.25
N PRO A 31 -9.85 -1.17 10.44
CA PRO A 31 -11.13 -0.47 10.55
C PRO A 31 -11.10 0.86 9.79
N ALA A 32 -12.16 1.14 9.03
CA ALA A 32 -12.31 2.38 8.29
C ALA A 32 -12.23 3.61 9.22
N GLY A 33 -11.62 4.70 8.73
CA GLY A 33 -11.60 5.99 9.42
C GLY A 33 -10.61 6.13 10.58
N ARG A 34 -10.04 5.03 11.10
CA ARG A 34 -9.06 5.10 12.22
C ARG A 34 -7.62 5.33 11.76
N PHE A 35 -7.27 4.84 10.58
CA PHE A 35 -5.91 4.85 10.06
C PHE A 35 -5.83 5.39 8.63
N ALA A 36 -4.74 6.06 8.32
CA ALA A 36 -4.39 6.51 6.97
C ALA A 36 -3.08 5.87 6.54
N PHE A 37 -3.10 5.09 5.44
CA PHE A 37 -1.97 4.30 4.97
C PHE A 37 -1.31 4.87 3.71
N ALA A 38 0.00 5.02 3.77
CA ALA A 38 0.89 5.40 2.67
C ALA A 38 2.05 4.41 2.52
N SER A 39 2.71 4.39 1.36
CA SER A 39 3.96 3.69 1.14
C SER A 39 4.97 4.56 0.39
N ALA A 40 6.26 4.34 0.61
CA ALA A 40 7.35 5.03 -0.06
C ALA A 40 8.55 4.09 -0.26
N GLY A 41 9.50 4.53 -1.10
CA GLY A 41 10.76 3.85 -1.29
C GLY A 41 11.92 4.83 -1.22
N VAL A 42 13.00 4.45 -0.54
CA VAL A 42 14.19 5.31 -0.39
C VAL A 42 14.88 5.60 -1.71
N GLN A 43 14.70 4.73 -2.71
CA GLN A 43 15.20 4.84 -4.07
C GLN A 43 14.05 4.68 -5.09
N ALA A 44 12.81 4.96 -4.67
CA ALA A 44 11.69 4.92 -5.59
C ALA A 44 11.82 6.07 -6.61
N THR A 45 11.73 5.73 -7.89
CA THR A 45 11.80 6.70 -8.99
C THR A 45 10.41 7.15 -9.46
N GLY A 46 9.35 6.82 -8.70
CA GLY A 46 7.95 7.06 -9.06
C GLY A 46 7.46 6.21 -10.25
N GLY A 47 6.14 6.11 -10.41
CA GLY A 47 5.50 5.60 -11.64
C GLY A 47 5.58 4.09 -11.89
N ARG A 48 6.24 3.31 -11.04
CA ARG A 48 6.30 1.85 -11.18
C ARG A 48 5.07 1.20 -10.53
N PRO A 49 4.41 0.25 -11.20
CA PRO A 49 3.35 -0.53 -10.57
C PRO A 49 3.93 -1.42 -9.46
N ILE A 50 3.04 -1.94 -8.62
CA ILE A 50 3.39 -3.02 -7.69
C ILE A 50 3.98 -4.19 -8.49
N ASP A 51 4.93 -4.89 -7.89
CA ASP A 51 5.54 -6.08 -8.45
C ASP A 51 4.48 -7.14 -8.80
N PRO A 52 4.56 -7.82 -9.97
CA PRO A 52 3.55 -8.77 -10.40
C PRO A 52 3.32 -9.95 -9.44
N GLU A 53 4.38 -10.46 -8.81
CA GLU A 53 4.23 -11.55 -7.82
C GLU A 53 3.51 -11.05 -6.59
N MET A 54 3.85 -9.85 -6.12
CA MET A 54 3.15 -9.23 -4.99
C MET A 54 1.70 -8.87 -5.33
N ALA A 55 1.40 -8.51 -6.58
CA ALA A 55 0.04 -8.31 -7.06
C ALA A 55 -0.77 -9.60 -7.03
N ALA A 56 -0.18 -10.72 -7.45
CA ALA A 56 -0.81 -12.04 -7.39
C ALA A 56 -1.12 -12.44 -5.94
N VAL A 57 -0.14 -12.31 -5.03
CA VAL A 57 -0.34 -12.59 -3.59
C VAL A 57 -1.43 -11.71 -3.00
N LEU A 58 -1.53 -10.45 -3.42
CA LEU A 58 -2.56 -9.55 -2.95
C LEU A 58 -3.96 -9.95 -3.47
N ALA A 59 -4.05 -10.37 -4.74
CA ALA A 59 -5.28 -10.89 -5.35
C ALA A 59 -5.76 -12.19 -4.69
N GLU A 60 -4.86 -13.14 -4.43
CA GLU A 60 -5.14 -14.37 -3.68
C GLU A 60 -5.73 -14.08 -2.29
N ARG A 61 -5.37 -12.94 -1.70
CA ARG A 61 -5.84 -12.49 -0.39
C ARG A 61 -7.09 -11.62 -0.45
N GLY A 62 -7.79 -11.60 -1.58
CA GLY A 62 -9.10 -10.97 -1.77
C GLY A 62 -9.05 -9.51 -2.19
N TRP A 63 -7.97 -9.03 -2.80
CA TRP A 63 -7.92 -7.68 -3.38
C TRP A 63 -8.51 -7.65 -4.79
N PRO A 64 -9.40 -6.69 -5.10
CA PRO A 64 -10.00 -6.60 -6.42
C PRO A 64 -8.94 -6.32 -7.49
N ALA A 65 -8.97 -7.10 -8.56
CA ALA A 65 -8.09 -6.92 -9.72
C ALA A 65 -8.28 -5.50 -10.29
N GLY A 66 -7.17 -4.76 -10.43
CA GLY A 66 -7.17 -3.42 -11.05
C GLY A 66 -6.87 -2.24 -10.10
N ALA A 67 -6.76 -2.46 -8.79
CA ALA A 67 -6.37 -1.38 -7.88
C ALA A 67 -4.84 -1.30 -7.75
N SER A 68 -4.24 -0.26 -8.36
CA SER A 68 -2.80 0.02 -8.30
C SER A 68 -2.42 0.78 -7.03
N ALA A 69 -1.29 0.42 -6.42
CA ALA A 69 -0.59 1.28 -5.47
C ALA A 69 0.36 2.19 -6.24
N ALA A 70 -0.18 3.20 -6.91
CA ALA A 70 0.62 4.33 -7.36
C ALA A 70 0.39 5.48 -6.39
N ALA A 71 1.22 5.55 -5.34
CA ALA A 71 1.40 6.76 -4.56
C ALA A 71 2.82 7.29 -4.83
N PRO A 72 2.99 8.62 -4.96
CA PRO A 72 4.27 9.27 -5.26
C PRO A 72 5.34 8.99 -4.19
#